data_AF-A0A266NFY9-F1
#
_entry.id   AF-A0A266NFY9-F1
#
_cell.length_a   1.000
_cell.length_b   1.000
_cell.length_c   1.000
_cell.angle_alpha   90.00
_cell.angle_beta   90.00
_cell.angle_gamma   90.00
#
_symmetry.space_group_name_H-M   'P 1'
#
loop_
_entity.id
_entity.type
_entity.pdbx_description
1 polymer ?
#
loop_
_entity_poly.entity_id
_entity_poly.type
_entity_poly.pdbx_seq_one_letter_code
_entity_poly.pdbx_strand_id
1 'polypeptide(L)'
;MFNRSFKAMAAALLMGGSAMALAANDGQSRANDLLNDPAYRDTWQAVVKKEERLPEWVMNLSGSAEQMNALTEDGDAYLVGPLCETAQTCLNKRLIVAVSLDKKHAYGMLVEVPAGLPADKSPTRHADYRFLGQPDAGMQALLKEQLKKDPNWY
;
A
#
# COMPACT_ATOMS: atom_id res chain seq x y z
N MET A 1 36.03 -68.86 3.69
CA MET A 1 35.98 -67.39 3.49
C MET A 1 34.83 -67.09 2.54
N PHE A 2 33.84 -66.33 3.01
CA PHE A 2 32.67 -65.87 2.27
C PHE A 2 33.08 -64.94 1.11
N ASN A 3 32.60 -65.17 -0.12
CA ASN A 3 32.64 -64.14 -1.16
C ASN A 3 31.24 -63.52 -1.31
N ARG A 4 31.15 -62.22 -1.02
CA ARG A 4 29.91 -61.47 -0.89
C ARG A 4 29.36 -61.09 -2.26
N SER A 5 28.12 -61.48 -2.50
CA SER A 5 27.17 -60.73 -3.32
C SER A 5 26.99 -59.32 -2.74
N PHE A 6 26.79 -58.31 -3.57
CA PHE A 6 25.61 -57.42 -3.55
C PHE A 6 25.82 -56.18 -4.44
N LYS A 7 24.95 -56.07 -5.45
CA LYS A 7 24.62 -54.84 -6.17
C LYS A 7 24.09 -53.82 -5.16
N ALA A 8 24.61 -52.59 -5.19
CA ALA A 8 23.98 -51.46 -4.50
C ALA A 8 23.58 -50.42 -5.55
N MET A 9 22.27 -50.35 -5.77
CA MET A 9 21.56 -49.42 -6.64
C MET A 9 21.50 -48.06 -5.93
N ALA A 10 21.99 -46.99 -6.54
CA ALA A 10 21.88 -45.65 -6.00
C ALA A 10 20.46 -45.11 -6.21
N ALA A 11 19.72 -44.89 -5.12
CA ALA A 11 18.46 -44.16 -5.14
C ALA A 11 18.73 -42.68 -4.90
N ALA A 12 18.51 -41.83 -5.92
CA ALA A 12 18.57 -40.38 -5.78
C ALA A 12 17.27 -39.87 -5.12
N LEU A 13 17.39 -39.31 -3.91
CA LEU A 13 16.33 -38.56 -3.24
C LEU A 13 16.16 -37.20 -3.92
N LEU A 14 15.12 -37.05 -4.74
CA LEU A 14 14.63 -35.74 -5.17
C LEU A 14 13.75 -35.18 -4.05
N MET A 15 14.34 -34.44 -3.11
CA MET A 15 13.58 -33.64 -2.16
C MET A 15 13.14 -32.33 -2.82
N GLY A 16 11.82 -32.20 -2.94
CA GLY A 16 11.02 -31.03 -2.58
C GLY A 16 11.59 -29.63 -2.83
N GLY A 17 10.92 -28.92 -3.72
CA GLY A 17 11.03 -27.47 -3.84
C GLY A 17 9.83 -26.93 -4.61
N SER A 18 8.61 -27.14 -4.09
CA SER A 18 7.46 -26.39 -4.56
C SER A 18 7.65 -24.94 -4.12
N ALA A 19 8.38 -24.16 -4.92
CA ALA A 19 8.34 -22.72 -4.82
C ALA A 19 6.89 -22.31 -5.06
N MET A 20 6.17 -21.95 -4.00
CA MET A 20 4.92 -21.24 -4.14
C MET A 20 5.27 -19.92 -4.82
N ALA A 21 5.05 -19.86 -6.13
CA ALA A 21 5.04 -18.60 -6.84
C ALA A 21 3.91 -17.78 -6.23
N LEU A 22 4.25 -16.80 -5.39
CA LEU A 22 3.33 -15.74 -5.05
C LEU A 22 3.00 -15.05 -6.37
N ALA A 23 1.78 -15.28 -6.88
CA ALA A 23 1.29 -14.54 -8.03
C ALA A 23 1.31 -13.07 -7.65
N ALA A 24 2.28 -12.34 -8.18
CA ALA A 24 2.38 -10.91 -8.01
C ALA A 24 1.19 -10.30 -8.76
N ASN A 25 0.18 -9.83 -8.02
CA ASN A 25 -0.97 -9.11 -8.55
C ASN A 25 -0.57 -7.68 -8.94
N ASP A 26 0.59 -7.54 -9.58
CA ASP A 26 1.32 -6.30 -9.81
C ASP A 26 0.68 -5.45 -10.93
N GLY A 27 -0.41 -5.94 -11.51
CA GLY A 27 -1.01 -5.33 -12.68
C GLY A 27 -2.06 -4.26 -12.41
N GLN A 28 -2.91 -4.39 -11.38
CA GLN A 28 -4.14 -3.58 -11.28
C GLN A 28 -4.67 -3.37 -9.85
N SER A 29 -3.83 -3.44 -8.81
CA SER A 29 -4.31 -3.24 -7.44
C SER A 29 -4.77 -1.78 -7.22
N ARG A 30 -5.91 -1.60 -6.55
CA ARG A 30 -6.46 -0.30 -6.13
C ARG A 30 -6.59 -0.27 -4.61
N ALA A 31 -6.49 0.92 -4.01
CA ALA A 31 -6.55 1.07 -2.56
C ALA A 31 -7.84 0.50 -1.95
N ASN A 32 -8.98 0.66 -2.63
CA ASN A 32 -10.28 0.15 -2.19
C ASN A 32 -10.46 -1.37 -2.32
N ASP A 33 -9.56 -2.05 -3.03
CA ASP A 33 -9.57 -3.51 -3.14
C ASP A 33 -8.62 -4.18 -2.13
N LEU A 34 -7.72 -3.41 -1.49
CA LEU A 34 -6.69 -3.96 -0.58
C LEU A 34 -7.29 -4.78 0.56
N LEU A 35 -8.39 -4.30 1.16
CA LEU A 35 -8.98 -4.92 2.35
C LEU A 35 -9.76 -6.22 2.04
N ASN A 36 -9.88 -6.60 0.77
CA ASN A 36 -10.38 -7.93 0.37
C ASN A 36 -9.38 -9.03 0.76
N ASP A 37 -8.10 -8.69 0.89
CA ASP A 37 -7.09 -9.54 1.48
C ASP A 37 -7.08 -9.38 3.01
N PRO A 38 -7.32 -10.45 3.79
CA PRO A 38 -7.37 -10.37 5.24
C PRO A 38 -6.09 -9.83 5.88
N ALA A 39 -4.91 -10.13 5.32
CA ALA A 39 -3.64 -9.68 5.88
C ALA A 39 -3.43 -8.18 5.67
N TYR A 40 -3.76 -7.65 4.49
CA TYR A 40 -3.76 -6.20 4.29
C TYR A 40 -4.78 -5.50 5.18
N ARG A 41 -5.95 -6.11 5.37
CA ARG A 41 -6.97 -5.59 6.27
C ARG A 41 -6.49 -5.49 7.72
N ASP A 42 -5.87 -6.52 8.25
CA ASP A 42 -5.36 -6.53 9.63
C ASP A 42 -4.26 -5.47 9.81
N THR A 43 -3.34 -5.35 8.84
CA THR A 43 -2.27 -4.36 8.84
C THR A 43 -2.81 -2.93 8.76
N TRP A 44 -3.79 -2.66 7.89
CA TRP A 44 -4.43 -1.34 7.82
C TRP A 44 -5.20 -1.02 9.11
N GLN A 45 -5.93 -1.99 9.67
CA GLN A 45 -6.63 -1.81 10.94
C GLN A 45 -5.69 -1.49 12.10
N ALA A 46 -4.49 -2.06 12.12
CA ALA A 46 -3.49 -1.75 13.14
C ALA A 46 -3.00 -0.30 13.09
N VAL A 47 -3.07 0.34 11.92
CA VAL A 47 -2.81 1.77 11.73
C VAL A 47 -4.00 2.59 12.23
N VAL A 48 -5.18 2.39 11.63
CA VAL A 48 -6.32 3.31 11.86
C VAL A 48 -6.94 3.20 13.26
N LYS A 49 -6.79 2.08 13.97
CA LYS A 49 -7.28 1.93 15.36
C LYS A 49 -6.53 2.78 16.38
N LYS A 50 -5.30 3.21 16.06
CA LYS A 50 -4.48 4.08 16.92
C LYS A 50 -4.77 5.57 16.70
N GLU A 51 -5.59 5.88 15.70
CA GLU A 51 -5.83 7.23 15.24
C GLU A 51 -7.21 7.72 15.71
N GLU A 52 -7.27 8.93 16.23
CA GLU A 52 -8.55 9.51 16.66
C GLU A 52 -9.27 10.20 15.50
N ARG A 53 -10.61 10.11 15.51
CA ARG A 53 -11.53 10.87 14.66
C ARG A 53 -11.21 10.74 13.15
N LEU A 54 -10.84 9.54 12.69
CA LEU A 54 -10.69 9.28 11.27
C LEU A 54 -12.05 9.17 10.57
N PRO A 55 -12.21 9.71 9.36
CA PRO A 55 -13.37 9.47 8.53
C PRO A 55 -13.55 7.99 8.20
N GLU A 56 -14.80 7.53 8.07
CA GLU A 56 -15.10 6.12 7.78
C GLU A 56 -14.44 5.63 6.47
N TRP A 57 -14.44 6.46 5.43
CA TRP A 57 -13.86 6.11 4.13
C TRP A 57 -12.34 5.89 4.19
N VAL A 58 -11.65 6.54 5.14
CA VAL A 58 -10.22 6.29 5.43
C VAL A 58 -10.06 4.97 6.16
N MET A 59 -10.89 4.71 7.17
CA MET A 59 -10.81 3.48 7.96
C MET A 59 -11.05 2.22 7.11
N ASN A 60 -11.99 2.31 6.17
CA ASN A 60 -12.43 1.17 5.35
C ASN A 60 -11.88 1.18 3.92
N LEU A 61 -11.01 2.13 3.57
CA LEU A 61 -10.53 2.38 2.21
C LEU A 61 -11.65 2.41 1.15
N SER A 62 -12.87 2.83 1.51
CA SER A 62 -14.08 2.64 0.69
C SER A 62 -14.33 3.72 -0.37
N GLY A 63 -13.37 4.61 -0.57
CA GLY A 63 -13.44 5.72 -1.51
C GLY A 63 -13.24 5.34 -2.99
N SER A 64 -13.12 6.35 -3.84
CA SER A 64 -12.76 6.19 -5.25
C SER A 64 -11.25 6.09 -5.39
N ALA A 65 -10.74 4.96 -5.87
CA ALA A 65 -9.31 4.71 -5.99
C ALA A 65 -8.86 4.67 -7.44
N GLU A 66 -7.64 5.14 -7.70
CA GLU A 66 -6.92 4.88 -8.94
C GLU A 66 -5.99 3.67 -8.78
N GLN A 67 -5.35 3.28 -9.87
CA GLN A 67 -4.37 2.20 -9.86
C GLN A 67 -3.16 2.56 -8.98
N MET A 68 -2.72 1.61 -8.16
CA MET A 68 -1.52 1.72 -7.34
C MET A 68 -0.26 1.34 -8.14
N ASN A 69 0.87 1.91 -7.75
CA ASN A 69 2.18 1.60 -8.31
C ASN A 69 3.04 0.85 -7.29
N ALA A 70 3.82 -0.12 -7.75
CA ALA A 70 4.87 -0.73 -6.94
C ALA A 70 6.09 0.21 -6.89
N LEU A 71 6.48 0.63 -5.69
CA LEU A 71 7.64 1.48 -5.43
C LEU A 71 8.53 0.82 -4.35
N THR A 72 9.81 1.15 -4.33
CA THR A 72 10.75 0.67 -3.31
C THR A 72 11.16 1.82 -2.41
N GLU A 73 11.11 1.61 -1.10
CA GLU A 73 11.59 2.54 -0.06
C GLU A 73 12.42 1.73 0.94
N ASP A 74 13.65 2.17 1.22
CA ASP A 74 14.59 1.51 2.14
C ASP A 74 14.77 -0.01 1.92
N GLY A 75 14.64 -0.46 0.67
CA GLY A 75 14.81 -1.86 0.27
C GLY A 75 13.53 -2.70 0.37
N ASP A 76 12.46 -2.16 0.92
CA ASP A 76 11.14 -2.79 0.98
C ASP A 76 10.27 -2.33 -0.19
N ALA A 77 9.47 -3.25 -0.74
CA ALA A 77 8.55 -2.97 -1.83
C ALA A 77 7.14 -2.64 -1.31
N TYR A 78 6.54 -1.57 -1.83
CA TYR A 78 5.25 -1.05 -1.43
C TYR A 78 4.32 -0.87 -2.64
N LEU A 79 3.03 -1.17 -2.46
CA LEU A 79 1.96 -0.65 -3.31
C LEU A 79 1.58 0.73 -2.82
N VAL A 80 1.63 1.72 -3.71
CA VAL A 80 1.40 3.13 -3.37
C VAL A 80 0.40 3.76 -4.34
N GLY A 81 -0.65 4.37 -3.83
CA GLY A 81 -1.65 5.02 -4.69
C GLY A 81 -2.67 5.87 -3.95
N PRO A 82 -3.47 6.67 -4.68
CA PRO A 82 -4.46 7.56 -4.10
C PRO A 82 -5.81 6.86 -3.86
N LEU A 83 -6.51 7.37 -2.84
CA LEU A 83 -7.91 7.08 -2.54
C LEU A 83 -8.62 8.41 -2.26
N CYS A 84 -9.61 8.75 -3.05
CA CYS A 84 -10.44 9.94 -2.87
C CYS A 84 -11.67 9.59 -2.03
N GLU A 85 -12.20 10.51 -1.20
CA GLU A 85 -13.50 10.29 -0.52
C GLU A 85 -14.61 9.99 -1.55
N THR A 86 -14.66 10.79 -2.62
CA THR A 86 -15.45 10.54 -3.83
C THR A 86 -14.65 10.94 -5.05
N ALA A 87 -15.05 10.48 -6.25
CA ALA A 87 -14.41 10.92 -7.49
C ALA A 87 -14.52 12.44 -7.70
N GLN A 88 -15.63 13.06 -7.26
CA GLN A 88 -15.89 14.49 -7.45
C GLN A 88 -15.10 15.37 -6.47
N THR A 89 -14.77 14.85 -5.29
CA THR A 89 -14.10 15.61 -4.23
C THR A 89 -12.61 15.27 -4.08
N CYS A 90 -12.02 14.55 -5.05
CA CYS A 90 -10.66 14.04 -4.91
C CYS A 90 -9.61 15.14 -4.66
N LEU A 91 -9.79 16.32 -5.27
CA LEU A 91 -8.89 17.44 -5.02
C LEU A 91 -8.93 17.92 -3.57
N ASN A 92 -10.10 17.81 -2.93
CA ASN A 92 -10.35 18.36 -1.61
C ASN A 92 -10.06 17.37 -0.50
N LYS A 93 -10.35 16.08 -0.73
CA LYS A 93 -10.23 15.04 0.29
C LYS A 93 -9.72 13.76 -0.34
N ARG A 94 -8.48 13.45 -0.01
CA ARG A 94 -7.81 12.24 -0.50
C ARG A 94 -6.83 11.70 0.50
N LEU A 95 -6.56 10.42 0.37
CA LEU A 95 -5.60 9.66 1.13
C LEU A 95 -4.59 9.10 0.15
N ILE A 96 -3.30 9.33 0.39
CA ILE A 96 -2.24 8.57 -0.27
C ILE A 96 -1.95 7.36 0.62
N VAL A 97 -2.13 6.16 0.08
CA VAL A 97 -1.94 4.89 0.81
C VAL A 97 -0.66 4.23 0.33
N ALA A 98 0.13 3.71 1.28
CA ALA A 98 1.26 2.83 1.00
C ALA A 98 1.14 1.56 1.85
N VAL A 99 1.20 0.38 1.25
CA VAL A 99 1.22 -0.92 1.96
C VAL A 99 2.37 -1.78 1.45
N SER A 100 3.14 -2.40 2.33
CA SER A 100 4.26 -3.24 1.92
C SER A 100 3.76 -4.53 1.25
N LEU A 101 4.46 -5.04 0.24
CA LEU A 101 4.09 -6.28 -0.45
C LEU A 101 4.17 -7.52 0.46
N ASP A 102 5.00 -7.46 1.51
CA ASP A 102 5.04 -8.48 2.57
C ASP A 102 3.91 -8.34 3.60
N LYS A 103 3.06 -7.31 3.43
CA LYS A 103 1.86 -7.01 4.20
C LYS A 103 2.10 -6.65 5.65
N LYS A 104 3.33 -6.35 6.08
CA LYS A 104 3.65 -6.04 7.48
C LYS A 104 3.51 -4.56 7.83
N HIS A 105 3.61 -3.68 6.84
CA HIS A 105 3.65 -2.24 7.04
C HIS A 105 2.57 -1.56 6.20
N ALA A 106 1.93 -0.55 6.78
CA ALA A 106 1.01 0.32 6.09
C ALA A 106 1.13 1.75 6.61
N TYR A 107 0.99 2.70 5.70
CA TYR A 107 1.10 4.12 5.95
C TYR A 107 0.07 4.88 5.14
N GLY A 108 -0.32 6.04 5.66
CA GLY A 108 -1.25 6.93 4.98
C GLY A 108 -0.83 8.38 5.10
N MET A 109 -1.18 9.19 4.11
CA MET A 109 -1.19 10.64 4.23
C MET A 109 -2.57 11.15 3.82
N LEU A 110 -3.38 11.52 4.81
CA LEU A 110 -4.66 12.18 4.59
C LEU A 110 -4.39 13.64 4.25
N VAL A 111 -4.98 14.09 3.14
CA VAL A 111 -4.85 15.42 2.58
C VAL A 111 -6.24 16.04 2.52
N GLU A 112 -6.41 17.16 3.22
CA GLU A 112 -7.67 17.90 3.26
C GLU A 112 -7.45 19.34 2.83
N VAL A 113 -8.18 19.78 1.81
CA VAL A 113 -8.24 21.16 1.33
C VAL A 113 -9.62 21.71 1.68
N PRO A 114 -9.72 22.91 2.27
CA PRO A 114 -11.00 23.53 2.61
C PRO A 114 -11.97 23.53 1.42
N ALA A 115 -13.19 23.09 1.69
CA ALA A 115 -14.26 23.17 0.70
C ALA A 115 -14.52 24.63 0.29
N GLY A 116 -14.75 24.87 -1.00
CA GLY A 116 -15.00 26.20 -1.53
C GLY A 116 -13.76 27.07 -1.70
N LEU A 117 -12.55 26.48 -1.67
CA LEU A 117 -11.36 27.17 -2.12
C LEU A 117 -11.58 27.69 -3.56
N PRO A 118 -11.43 29.00 -3.81
CA PRO A 118 -11.62 29.55 -5.15
C PRO A 118 -10.66 28.93 -6.16
N ALA A 119 -11.11 28.74 -7.40
CA ALA A 119 -10.35 28.03 -8.44
C ALA A 119 -9.02 28.71 -8.82
N ASP A 120 -8.83 29.99 -8.48
CA ASP A 120 -7.58 30.74 -8.68
C ASP A 120 -6.57 30.55 -7.54
N LYS A 121 -6.93 29.80 -6.48
CA LYS A 121 -6.05 29.52 -5.35
C LYS A 121 -5.45 28.12 -5.48
N SER A 122 -4.16 28.07 -5.18
CA SER A 122 -3.37 26.84 -5.19
C SER A 122 -3.74 25.97 -3.99
N PRO A 123 -4.17 24.71 -4.19
CA PRO A 123 -4.50 23.78 -3.11
C PRO A 123 -3.34 23.55 -2.13
N THR A 124 -2.10 23.50 -2.63
CA THR A 124 -0.92 23.18 -1.82
C THR A 124 -0.70 24.13 -0.65
N ARG A 125 -1.10 25.40 -0.78
CA ARG A 125 -0.96 26.41 0.28
C ARG A 125 -2.03 26.34 1.37
N HIS A 126 -3.09 25.58 1.14
CA HIS A 126 -4.25 25.50 2.04
C HIS A 126 -4.55 24.08 2.49
N ALA A 127 -3.71 23.12 2.11
CA ALA A 127 -3.88 21.73 2.46
C ALA A 127 -3.37 21.42 3.87
N ASP A 128 -4.19 20.71 4.64
CA ASP A 128 -3.77 20.03 5.85
C ASP A 128 -3.29 18.62 5.52
N TYR A 129 -2.17 18.22 6.13
CA TYR A 129 -1.58 16.89 5.94
C TYR A 129 -1.53 16.16 7.27
N ARG A 130 -2.12 14.96 7.32
CA ARG A 130 -2.05 14.07 8.48
C ARG A 130 -1.45 12.73 8.07
N PHE A 131 -0.32 12.39 8.67
CA PHE A 131 0.31 11.08 8.48
C PHE A 131 -0.30 10.04 9.41
N LEU A 132 -0.54 8.84 8.88
CA LEU A 132 -1.10 7.68 9.57
C LEU A 132 -0.04 6.57 9.61
N GLY A 133 0.07 5.87 10.74
CA GLY A 133 1.01 4.75 10.89
C GLY A 133 2.43 5.17 11.25
N GLN A 134 2.63 6.45 11.63
CA GLN A 134 3.92 7.01 12.05
C GLN A 134 5.06 6.76 11.04
N PRO A 135 4.89 7.10 9.74
CA PRO A 135 5.94 6.94 8.74
C PRO A 135 7.18 7.78 9.09
N ASP A 136 8.35 7.24 8.80
CA ASP A 136 9.61 7.97 8.88
C ASP A 136 9.73 9.03 7.75
N ALA A 137 10.87 9.72 7.71
CA ALA A 137 11.08 10.80 6.74
C ALA A 137 11.08 10.32 5.28
N GLY A 138 11.58 9.11 5.02
CA GLY A 138 11.65 8.54 3.68
C GLY A 138 10.25 8.21 3.16
N MET A 139 9.48 7.47 3.96
CA MET A 139 8.09 7.14 3.63
C MET A 139 7.19 8.40 3.54
N GLN A 140 7.39 9.39 4.41
CA GLN A 140 6.69 10.69 4.27
C GLN A 140 7.02 11.39 2.95
N ALA A 141 8.28 11.34 2.50
CA ALA A 141 8.69 11.91 1.23
C ALA A 141 8.05 11.15 0.06
N LEU A 142 8.08 9.82 0.08
CA LEU A 142 7.42 8.98 -0.93
C LEU A 142 5.91 9.29 -1.04
N LEU A 143 5.20 9.42 0.08
CA LEU A 143 3.78 9.76 0.09
C LEU A 143 3.52 11.15 -0.53
N LYS A 144 4.37 12.14 -0.22
CA LYS A 144 4.30 13.48 -0.82
C LYS A 144 4.63 13.48 -2.31
N GLU A 145 5.61 12.71 -2.74
CA GLU A 145 5.95 12.56 -4.16
C GLU A 145 4.81 11.91 -4.94
N GLN A 146 4.13 10.92 -4.37
CA GLN A 146 2.94 10.34 -5.00
C GLN A 146 1.81 11.37 -5.13
N LEU A 147 1.61 12.25 -4.15
CA LEU A 147 0.64 13.34 -4.24
C LEU A 147 0.95 14.33 -5.37
N LYS A 148 2.23 14.71 -5.51
CA LYS A 148 2.69 15.65 -6.55
C LYS A 148 2.52 15.14 -7.98
N LYS A 149 2.27 13.84 -8.18
CA LYS A 149 1.97 13.28 -9.50
C LYS A 149 0.61 13.71 -10.04
N ASP A 150 -0.31 14.17 -9.20
CA ASP A 150 -1.57 14.75 -9.67
C ASP A 150 -1.29 16.11 -10.34
N PRO A 151 -1.57 16.28 -11.64
CA PRO A 151 -1.34 17.55 -12.35
C PRO A 151 -2.16 18.72 -11.80
N ASN A 152 -3.22 18.45 -11.05
CA ASN A 152 -4.05 19.47 -10.40
C ASN A 152 -3.53 19.86 -9.01
N TRP A 153 -2.40 19.31 -8.58
CA TRP A 153 -1.75 19.62 -7.30
C TRP A 153 -0.63 20.65 -7.48
N TYR A 154 -0.97 21.93 -7.36
CA TYR A 154 -0.06 23.07 -7.58
C TYR A 154 -0.10 24.13 -6.47
#